data_AF-A0A8S3HKA9-F1
#
_entry.id   AF-A0A8S3HKA9-F1
#
_cell.length_a   1.000
_cell.length_b   1.000
_cell.length_c   1.000
_cell.angle_alpha   90.00
_cell.angle_beta   90.00
_cell.angle_gamma   90.00
#
_symmetry.space_group_name_H-M   'P 1'
#
loop_
_entity.id
_entity.type
_entity.pdbx_description
1 polymer ?
#
loop_
_entity_poly.entity_id
_entity_poly.type
_entity_poly.pdbx_seq_one_letter_code
_entity_poly.pdbx_strand_id
1 'polypeptide(L)' 'HRISSDEKSKIRLQVVCYNEMMTTFHFCNSTGLDAQKKDRDSVSDLLKILLPEFKTMMDQALEVKTK' A
#
# COMPACT_ATOMS: atom_id res chain seq x y z
N HIS A 1 -14.78 -8.66 -3.57
CA HIS A 1 -14.26 -7.32 -3.22
C HIS A 1 -15.34 -6.55 -2.46
N ARG A 2 -15.09 -6.14 -1.21
CA ARG A 2 -16.07 -5.46 -0.35
C ARG A 2 -15.56 -4.04 -0.09
N ILE A 3 -16.23 -3.04 -0.64
CA ILE A 3 -15.94 -1.63 -0.39
C ILE A 3 -16.81 -1.23 0.80
N SER A 4 -16.20 -1.11 1.99
CA SER A 4 -16.88 -0.64 3.21
C SER A 4 -16.81 0.88 3.32
N SER A 5 -17.95 1.44 3.74
CA SER A 5 -18.31 2.86 3.79
C SER A 5 -17.45 3.76 4.68
N ASP A 6 -17.11 4.91 4.10
CA ASP A 6 -17.03 6.28 4.64
C ASP A 6 -16.97 6.49 6.17
N GLU A 7 -15.75 6.43 6.73
CA GLU A 7 -15.39 7.05 8.02
C GLU A 7 -14.61 8.35 7.71
N LYS A 8 -15.33 9.36 7.21
CA LYS A 8 -14.93 10.61 6.53
C LYS A 8 -13.75 11.44 7.08
N SER A 9 -13.16 11.09 8.22
CA SER A 9 -12.07 11.85 8.87
C SER A 9 -10.75 11.09 9.03
N LYS A 10 -10.68 9.79 8.71
CA LYS A 10 -9.44 9.01 8.84
C LYS A 10 -8.91 8.67 7.45
N ILE A 11 -7.83 9.34 7.04
CA ILE A 11 -7.12 9.00 5.80
C ILE A 11 -6.36 7.68 6.02
N ARG A 12 -6.80 6.62 5.35
CA ARG A 12 -6.24 5.26 5.47
C ARG A 12 -5.88 4.67 4.11
N LEU A 13 -4.84 3.85 4.07
CA LEU A 13 -4.48 3.02 2.93
C LEU A 13 -4.34 1.57 3.40
N GLN A 14 -5.12 0.68 2.82
CA GLN A 14 -5.02 -0.75 3.11
C GLN A 14 -4.33 -1.45 1.94
N VAL A 15 -3.22 -2.11 2.24
CA VAL A 15 -2.45 -2.89 1.27
C VAL A 15 -2.73 -4.36 1.55
N VAL A 16 -3.20 -5.06 0.52
CA VAL A 16 -3.46 -6.50 0.59
C VAL A 16 -2.33 -7.21 -0.14
N CYS A 17 -1.60 -8.05 0.59
CA CYS A 17 -0.52 -8.87 0.06
C CYS A 17 -1.07 -10.22 -0.43
N TYR A 18 -0.32 -10.90 -1.31
CA TYR A 18 -0.69 -12.19 -1.88
C TYR A 18 -0.89 -13.31 -0.85
N ASN A 19 -0.27 -13.18 0.32
CA ASN A 19 -0.39 -14.12 1.45
C ASN A 19 -1.64 -13.86 2.32
N GLU A 20 -2.65 -13.18 1.76
CA GLU A 20 -3.88 -12.78 2.45
C GLU A 20 -3.67 -11.86 3.66
N MET A 21 -2.43 -11.40 3.92
CA MET A 21 -2.17 -10.39 4.93
C MET A 21 -2.63 -9.02 4.44
N MET A 22 -3.30 -8.30 5.34
CA MET A 22 -3.76 -6.95 5.10
C MET A 22 -3.02 -6.02 6.05
N THR A 23 -2.30 -5.05 5.49
CA THR A 23 -1.62 -4.00 6.28
C THR A 23 -2.38 -2.70 6.09
N THR A 24 -2.86 -2.12 7.19
CA THR A 24 -3.59 -0.85 7.18
C THR A 24 -2.70 0.28 7.69
N PHE A 25 -2.43 1.25 6.83
CA PHE A 25 -1.68 2.46 7.15
C PHE A 25 -2.65 3.59 7.49
N HIS A 26 -2.40 4.26 8.61
CA HIS A 26 -3.11 5.47 9.02
C HIS A 26 -2.24 6.70 8.76
N PHE A 27 -2.74 7.66 7.98
CA PHE A 27 -2.05 8.91 7.70
C PHE A 27 -2.49 9.97 8.71
N CYS A 28 -1.62 10.26 9.68
CA CYS A 28 -1.86 11.22 10.75
C CYS A 28 -0.98 12.46 10.62
N ASN A 29 -0.69 12.91 9.40
CA ASN A 29 0.11 14.12 9.17
C ASN A 29 -0.52 15.33 9.90
N SER A 30 0.26 15.95 10.78
CA SER A 30 -0.13 17.08 11.63
C SER A 30 -0.31 18.39 10.86
N THR A 31 0.17 18.46 9.62
CA THR A 31 0.07 19.63 8.73
C THR A 31 -1.36 19.87 8.24
N GLY A 32 -2.25 18.88 8.40
CA GLY A 32 -3.67 18.99 8.07
C GLY A 32 -4.15 17.92 7.10
N LEU A 33 -5.45 17.97 6.81
CA LEU A 33 -6.16 16.93 6.06
C LEU A 33 -5.71 16.84 4.59
N ASP A 34 -5.30 17.96 4.00
CA ASP A 34 -4.77 18.01 2.63
C ASP A 34 -3.40 17.35 2.51
N ALA A 35 -2.52 17.56 3.51
CA ALA A 35 -1.23 16.89 3.57
C ALA A 35 -1.38 15.39 3.79
N GLN A 36 -2.31 14.97 4.65
CA GLN A 36 -2.65 13.54 4.83
C GLN A 36 -3.12 12.89 3.53
N LYS A 37 -3.99 13.57 2.77
CA LYS A 37 -4.45 13.09 1.45
C LYS A 37 -3.29 12.98 0.47
N LYS A 38 -2.44 14.01 0.39
CA LYS A 38 -1.27 14.04 -0.49
C LYS A 38 -0.27 12.94 -0.16
N ASP A 39 -0.01 12.68 1.11
CA ASP A 39 0.85 11.58 1.55
C ASP A 39 0.24 10.23 1.14
N ARG A 40 -1.06 10.05 1.38
CA ARG A 40 -1.78 8.83 0.95
C ARG A 40 -1.71 8.62 -0.56
N ASP A 41 -1.95 9.66 -1.36
CA ASP A 41 -1.91 9.55 -2.83
C ASP A 41 -0.49 9.25 -3.31
N SER A 42 0.52 9.95 -2.77
CA SER A 42 1.93 9.71 -3.11
C SER A 42 2.38 8.30 -2.75
N VAL A 43 2.01 7.80 -1.56
CA VAL A 43 2.32 6.43 -1.13
C VAL A 43 1.55 5.40 -1.97
N SER A 44 0.29 5.68 -2.33
CA SER A 44 -0.51 4.83 -3.22
C SER A 44 0.15 4.68 -4.59
N ASP A 45 0.57 5.78 -5.21
CA ASP A 45 1.22 5.73 -6.53
C ASP A 45 2.61 5.10 -6.47
N LEU A 46 3.38 5.36 -5.41
CA LEU A 46 4.67 4.70 -5.21
C LEU A 46 4.49 3.18 -5.04
N LEU A 47 3.52 2.75 -4.23
CA LEU A 47 3.23 1.32 -4.04
C LEU A 47 2.75 0.65 -5.33
N LYS A 48 1.97 1.34 -6.18
CA LYS A 48 1.59 0.78 -7.49
C LYS A 48 2.78 0.51 -8.40
N ILE A 49 3.85 1.31 -8.30
CA ILE A 49 5.09 1.11 -9.08
C ILE A 49 5.96 0.04 -8.42
N LEU A 50 6.14 0.11 -7.10
CA LEU A 50 7.02 -0.78 -6.36
C LEU A 50 6.48 -2.20 -6.24
N LEU A 51 5.18 -2.41 -5.97
CA LEU A 51 4.61 -3.76 -5.81
C LEU A 51 4.88 -4.70 -7.00
N PRO A 52 4.69 -4.30 -8.28
CA PRO A 52 5.05 -5.13 -9.42
C PRO A 52 6.58 -5.30 -9.61
N GLU A 53 7.38 -4.27 -9.32
CA GLU A 53 8.85 -4.37 -9.33
C GLU A 53 9.35 -5.38 -8.28
N PHE A 54 8.87 -5.27 -7.04
CA PHE A 54 9.17 -6.19 -5.95
C PHE A 54 8.68 -7.61 -6.23
N LYS A 55 7.51 -7.78 -6.87
CA LYS A 55 7.03 -9.09 -7.30
C LYS A 55 8.03 -9.71 -8.28
N THR A 56 8.47 -8.97 -9.28
CA THR A 56 9.43 -9.44 -10.29
C THR A 56 10.78 -9.78 -9.66
N MET A 57 11.27 -8.93 -8.75
CA MET A 57 12.50 -9.18 -8.00
C MET A 57 12.39 -10.40 -7.08
N MET A 58 11.26 -10.60 -6.41
CA MET A 58 11.02 -11.77 -5.56
C MET A 58 10.92 -13.06 -6.38
N ASP A 59 10.24 -13.03 -7.52
CA ASP A 59 10.17 -14.16 -8.46
C ASP A 59 11.58 -14.57 -8.93
N GLN A 60 12.40 -13.61 -9.35
CA GLN A 60 13.79 -13.83 -9.73
C GLN A 60 14.64 -14.35 -8.56
N ALA A 61 14.47 -13.81 -7.35
CA ALA A 61 15.20 -14.26 -6.18
C ALA A 61 14.82 -15.68 -5.73
N LEU A 62 13.55 -16.09 -5.93
CA LEU A 62 13.09 -17.46 -5.68
C LEU A 62 13.65 -18.43 -6.73
N GLU A 63 13.71 -18.04 -8.00
CA GLU A 63 14.26 -18.88 -9.07
C GLU A 63 15.76 -19.17 -8.84
N VAL A 64 16.54 -18.19 -8.39
CA VAL A 64 17.98 -18.34 -8.10
C VAL A 64 18.25 -19.28 -6.92
N LYS A 65 17.34 -19.36 -5.95
CA LYS A 65 17.51 -20.20 -4.75
C LYS A 65 17.11 -21.67 -4.96
N THR A 66 16.52 -22.00 -6.11
CA THR A 66 16.01 -23.34 -6.43
C THR A 66 16.89 -24.06 -7.47
N LYS A 67 18.18 -23.74 -7.52
CA LYS A 67 19.16 -24.36 -8.41
C LYS A 67 20.31 -25.02 -7.65
#